data_AF-A0A976D1P9-F1
#
_entry.id   AF-A0A976D1P9-F1
#
_cell.length_a   1.000
_cell.length_b   1.000
_cell.length_c   1.000
_cell.angle_alpha   90.00
_cell.angle_beta   90.00
_cell.angle_gamma   90.00
#
_symmetry.space_group_name_H-M   'P 1'
#
loop_
_entity.id
_entity.type
_entity.pdbx_description
1 polymer ?
#
loop_
_entity_poly.entity_id
_entity_poly.type
_entity_poly.pdbx_seq_one_letter_code
_entity_poly.pdbx_strand_id
1 'polypeptide(L)'
;NLSLRSFRKAELRLEIGLEAHPDQLMKGIQDIRAYLSGAPVHEAQVHLTDTGKGVHVMQIEYLVGLEENLESFLDQREKHWLAILQILATHQLVLAEKKA
;
A
#
# COMPACT_ATOMS: atom_id res chain seq x y z
N ASN A 1 23.53 -10.84 0.31
CA ASN A 1 23.35 -11.98 1.23
C ASN A 1 21.88 -12.07 1.61
N LEU A 2 21.08 -12.91 0.92
CA LEU A 2 19.63 -12.97 1.14
C LEU A 2 19.29 -13.61 2.50
N SER A 3 20.17 -14.48 2.99
CA SER A 3 20.05 -15.21 4.26
C SER A 3 20.31 -14.37 5.52
N LEU A 4 20.75 -13.11 5.37
CA LEU A 4 20.95 -12.18 6.50
C LEU A 4 19.78 -11.19 6.67
N ARG A 5 18.80 -11.19 5.77
CA ARG A 5 17.58 -10.44 6.00
C ARG A 5 16.79 -11.20 7.06
N SER A 6 16.17 -10.49 7.99
CA SER A 6 15.17 -11.05 8.92
C SER A 6 13.75 -10.84 8.41
N PHE A 7 13.61 -10.00 7.38
CA PHE A 7 12.32 -9.59 6.83
C PHE A 7 12.33 -9.56 5.29
N ARG A 8 11.15 -9.85 4.71
CA ARG A 8 10.80 -9.55 3.32
C ARG A 8 10.12 -8.18 3.29
N LYS A 9 10.59 -7.30 2.40
CA LYS A 9 9.93 -6.01 2.16
C LYS A 9 8.84 -6.20 1.10
N ALA A 10 7.65 -5.69 1.38
CA ALA A 10 6.59 -5.51 0.40
C ALA A 10 6.43 -4.01 0.12
N GLU A 11 6.34 -3.68 -1.17
CA GLU A 11 6.20 -2.31 -1.65
C GLU A 11 5.02 -2.26 -2.61
N LEU A 12 4.19 -1.24 -2.45
CA LEU A 12 3.05 -0.96 -3.32
C LEU A 12 3.05 0.53 -3.64
N ARG A 13 3.01 0.84 -4.94
CA ARG A 13 2.87 2.19 -5.48
C ARG A 13 1.48 2.31 -6.09
N LEU A 14 0.66 3.15 -5.49
CA LEU A 14 -0.67 3.48 -5.99
C LEU A 14 -0.61 4.83 -6.70
N GLU A 15 -1.03 4.84 -7.96
CA GLU A 15 -1.19 6.06 -8.73
C GLU A 15 -2.68 6.39 -8.74
N ILE A 16 -3.05 7.43 -8.01
CA ILE A 16 -4.41 7.89 -7.82
C ILE A 16 -4.69 9.05 -8.78
N GLY A 17 -5.90 9.09 -9.35
CA GLY A 17 -6.31 10.19 -10.23
C GLY A 17 -6.31 11.56 -9.54
N LEU A 18 -6.09 12.64 -10.32
CA LEU A 18 -6.01 14.02 -9.83
C LEU A 18 -7.36 14.60 -9.36
N GLU A 19 -8.45 13.91 -9.68
CA GLU A 19 -9.79 14.21 -9.21
C GLU A 19 -10.00 13.88 -7.72
N ALA A 20 -9.09 13.12 -7.11
CA ALA A 20 -9.16 12.79 -5.69
C ALA A 20 -8.99 14.04 -4.80
N HIS A 21 -9.99 14.33 -3.99
CA HIS A 21 -9.94 15.44 -3.04
C HIS A 21 -8.91 15.16 -1.93
N PRO A 22 -8.16 16.18 -1.45
CA PRO A 22 -7.19 16.00 -0.36
C PRO A 22 -7.74 15.28 0.88
N ASP A 23 -9.00 15.53 1.25
CA ASP A 23 -9.64 14.84 2.38
C ASP A 23 -9.84 13.34 2.13
N GLN A 24 -10.12 12.92 0.90
CA GLN A 24 -10.23 11.50 0.54
C GLN A 24 -8.87 10.83 0.64
N LEU A 25 -7.82 11.50 0.13
CA LEU A 25 -6.44 11.02 0.23
C LEU A 25 -6.00 10.88 1.70
N MET A 26 -6.26 11.89 2.53
CA MET A 26 -5.93 11.86 3.94
C MET A 26 -6.63 10.72 4.67
N LYS A 27 -7.95 10.57 4.50
CA LYS A 27 -8.72 9.49 5.13
C LYS A 27 -8.30 8.11 4.64
N GLY A 28 -8.08 7.94 3.33
CA GLY A 28 -7.55 6.70 2.77
C GLY A 28 -6.19 6.33 3.35
N ILE A 29 -5.27 7.28 3.46
CA ILE A 29 -3.95 7.05 4.08
C ILE A 29 -4.10 6.64 5.55
N GLN A 30 -4.97 7.30 6.32
CA GLN A 30 -5.20 6.98 7.73
C GLN A 30 -5.78 5.56 7.90
N ASP A 31 -6.77 5.20 7.09
CA ASP A 31 -7.40 3.88 7.16
C ASP A 31 -6.45 2.75 6.73
N ILE A 32 -5.62 2.98 5.70
CA ILE A 32 -4.58 2.01 5.31
C ILE A 32 -3.56 1.84 6.43
N ARG A 33 -3.14 2.92 7.09
CA ARG A 33 -2.24 2.85 8.27
C ARG A 33 -2.89 2.07 9.41
N ALA A 34 -4.16 2.34 9.71
CA ALA A 34 -4.90 1.64 10.75
C ALA A 34 -5.01 0.14 10.44
N TYR A 35 -5.35 -0.20 9.19
CA TYR A 35 -5.39 -1.59 8.71
C TYR A 35 -4.05 -2.30 8.90
N LEU A 36 -2.95 -1.71 8.40
CA LEU A 36 -1.62 -2.31 8.50
C LEU A 36 -1.12 -2.39 9.95
N SER A 37 -1.51 -1.46 10.82
CA SER A 37 -1.16 -1.52 12.25
C SER A 37 -1.82 -2.70 12.99
N GLY A 38 -2.96 -3.19 12.49
CA GLY A 38 -3.63 -4.39 13.00
C GLY A 38 -3.25 -5.68 12.28
N ALA A 39 -2.43 -5.59 11.22
CA ALA A 39 -1.96 -6.73 10.44
C ALA A 39 -0.67 -7.32 11.04
N PRO A 40 -0.34 -8.60 10.75
CA PRO A 40 0.92 -9.23 11.18
C PRO A 40 2.11 -8.75 10.33
N VAL A 41 2.31 -7.43 10.24
CA VAL A 41 3.42 -6.80 9.52
C VAL A 41 4.29 -6.00 10.48
N HIS A 42 5.56 -5.87 10.14
CA HIS A 42 6.53 -5.04 10.83
C HIS A 42 6.70 -3.70 10.09
N GLU A 43 6.85 -2.61 10.83
CA GLU A 43 7.23 -1.29 10.30
C GLU A 43 6.52 -0.88 9.00
N ALA A 44 5.22 -0.59 9.08
CA ALA A 44 4.45 -0.10 7.95
C ALA A 44 4.59 1.42 7.76
N GLN A 45 4.79 1.85 6.53
CA GLN A 45 4.83 3.25 6.11
C GLN A 45 3.84 3.46 4.98
N VAL A 46 3.06 4.55 5.05
CA VAL A 46 2.06 4.91 4.04
C VAL A 46 2.11 6.41 3.87
N HIS A 47 2.54 6.89 2.71
CA HIS A 47 2.75 8.32 2.47
C HIS A 47 2.34 8.71 1.06
N LEU A 48 1.81 9.92 0.93
CA LEU A 48 1.75 10.60 -0.37
C LEU A 48 3.16 11.12 -0.68
N THR A 49 3.75 10.66 -1.77
CA THR A 49 5.16 10.92 -2.12
C THR A 49 5.34 11.87 -3.28
N ASP A 50 4.32 11.99 -4.14
CA ASP A 50 4.33 12.90 -5.28
C ASP A 50 2.89 13.31 -5.62
N THR A 51 2.73 14.53 -6.12
CA THR A 51 1.49 15.06 -6.69
C THR A 51 1.87 15.84 -7.94
N GLY A 52 1.96 15.12 -9.07
CA GLY A 52 2.49 15.64 -10.32
C GLY A 52 1.43 16.01 -11.35
N LYS A 53 1.85 16.21 -12.61
CA LYS A 53 0.99 16.61 -13.75
C LYS A 53 -0.03 15.55 -14.21
N GLY A 54 -0.11 14.40 -13.55
CA GLY A 54 -0.93 13.28 -14.01
C GLY A 54 -1.62 12.48 -12.91
N VAL A 55 -1.00 12.34 -11.74
CA VAL A 55 -1.46 11.48 -10.65
C VAL A 55 -0.97 11.97 -9.28
N HIS A 56 -1.67 11.56 -8.24
CA HIS A 56 -1.17 11.53 -6.87
C HIS A 56 -0.52 10.16 -6.62
N VAL A 57 0.72 10.12 -6.15
CA VAL A 57 1.44 8.87 -5.86
C VAL A 57 1.41 8.60 -4.37
N MET A 58 0.79 7.49 -3.99
CA MET A 58 0.82 6.96 -2.63
C MET A 58 1.74 5.74 -2.58
N GLN A 59 2.74 5.79 -1.71
CA GLN A 59 3.68 4.70 -1.47
C GLN A 59 3.34 4.01 -0.15
N ILE A 60 3.23 2.69 -0.22
CA ILE A 60 2.96 1.81 0.91
C ILE A 60 4.11 0.81 1.00
N GLU A 61 4.74 0.74 2.16
CA GLU A 61 5.82 -0.18 2.43
C GLU A 61 5.58 -0.86 3.77
N TYR A 62 5.88 -2.16 3.85
CA TYR A 62 5.86 -2.89 5.11
C TYR A 62 6.82 -4.09 5.04
N LEU A 63 7.22 -4.57 6.22
CA LEU A 63 8.10 -5.71 6.39
C LEU A 63 7.29 -6.93 6.88
N VAL A 64 7.64 -8.12 6.42
CA VAL A 64 7.06 -9.40 6.86
C VAL A 64 8.18 -10.32 7.28
N GLY A 65 8.01 -11.08 8.37
CA GLY A 65 9.03 -12.00 8.88
C GLY A 65 9.45 -13.06 7.85
N LEU A 66 10.73 -13.45 7.85
CA LEU A 66 11.24 -14.51 6.97
C LEU A 66 10.95 -15.94 7.44
N GLU A 67 10.33 -16.08 8.62
CA GLU A 67 9.76 -17.34 9.14
C GLU A 67 8.78 -17.97 8.14
N GLU A 68 8.19 -17.13 7.27
CA GLU A 68 7.23 -17.54 6.26
C GLU A 68 7.91 -18.02 4.97
N ASN A 69 7.41 -19.13 4.44
CA ASN A 69 7.79 -19.58 3.11
C ASN A 69 7.33 -18.55 2.05
N LEU A 70 7.87 -18.66 0.84
CA LEU A 70 7.59 -17.69 -0.22
C LEU A 70 6.10 -17.62 -0.61
N GLU A 71 5.42 -18.76 -0.66
CA GLU A 71 4.00 -18.84 -1.04
C GLU A 71 3.12 -18.13 0.00
N SER A 72 3.32 -18.42 1.28
CA SER A 72 2.60 -17.73 2.37
C SER A 72 2.83 -16.23 2.38
N PHE A 73 4.06 -15.77 2.08
CA PHE A 73 4.33 -14.34 1.91
C PHE A 73 3.55 -13.73 0.75
N LEU A 74 3.49 -14.41 -0.39
CA LEU A 74 2.75 -13.93 -1.57
C LEU A 74 1.25 -13.85 -1.30
N ASP A 75 0.68 -14.85 -0.63
CA ASP A 75 -0.73 -14.88 -0.23
C ASP A 75 -1.07 -13.74 0.72
N GLN A 76 -0.21 -13.47 1.71
CA GLN A 76 -0.42 -12.35 2.63
C GLN A 76 -0.32 -11.01 1.92
N ARG A 77 0.67 -10.86 1.03
CA ARG A 77 0.80 -9.66 0.21
C ARG A 77 -0.46 -9.41 -0.62
N GLU A 78 -1.00 -10.45 -1.25
CA GLU A 78 -2.25 -10.36 -2.01
C GLU A 78 -3.44 -9.96 -1.12
N LYS A 79 -3.60 -10.59 0.05
CA LYS A 79 -4.64 -10.23 1.03
C LYS A 79 -4.56 -8.76 1.44
N HIS A 80 -3.36 -8.26 1.73
CA HIS A 80 -3.16 -6.85 2.05
C HIS A 80 -3.50 -5.94 0.87
N TRP A 81 -3.10 -6.32 -0.35
CA TRP A 81 -3.43 -5.54 -1.54
C TRP A 81 -4.93 -5.46 -1.78
N LEU A 82 -5.66 -6.57 -1.66
CA LEU A 82 -7.11 -6.59 -1.81
C LEU A 82 -7.81 -5.75 -0.73
N ALA A 83 -7.35 -5.81 0.52
CA ALA A 83 -7.87 -4.97 1.59
C ALA A 83 -7.60 -3.48 1.33
N ILE A 84 -6.41 -3.14 0.83
CA ILE A 84 -6.07 -1.76 0.43
C ILE A 84 -6.97 -1.29 -0.71
N LEU A 85 -7.18 -2.11 -1.75
CA LEU A 85 -8.11 -1.79 -2.84
C LEU A 85 -9.55 -1.56 -2.33
N GLN A 86 -10.00 -2.34 -1.34
CA GLN A 86 -11.29 -2.14 -0.70
C GLN A 86 -11.36 -0.81 0.06
N ILE A 87 -10.28 -0.39 0.74
CA ILE A 87 -10.20 0.91 1.41
C ILE A 87 -10.25 2.04 0.37
N LEU A 88 -9.51 1.93 -0.74
CA LEU A 88 -9.57 2.90 -1.83
C LEU A 88 -11.01 3.06 -2.34
N ALA A 89 -11.71 1.95 -2.57
CA ALA A 89 -13.10 1.97 -3.02
C ALA A 89 -14.03 2.66 -2.01
N THR A 90 -13.88 2.41 -0.70
CA THR A 90 -14.65 3.08 0.35
C THR A 90 -14.47 4.60 0.34
N HIS A 91 -13.26 5.07 0.08
CA HIS A 91 -12.94 6.52 -0.01
C HIS A 91 -13.15 7.12 -1.39
N GLN A 92 -13.65 6.34 -2.35
CA GLN A 92 -13.84 6.74 -3.75
C GLN A 92 -12.53 7.22 -4.41
N LEU A 93 -11.40 6.63 -4.00
CA LEU A 93 -10.10 6.86 -4.61
C LEU A 93 -9.95 5.94 -5.82
N VAL A 94 -9.92 6.54 -7.01
CA VAL A 94 -9.81 5.81 -8.28
C VAL A 94 -8.36 5.76 -8.71
N LEU A 95 -7.90 4.59 -9.13
CA LEU A 95 -6.57 4.44 -9.72
C LEU A 95 -6.54 5.15 -11.07
N ALA A 96 -5.47 5.88 -11.32
CA ALA A 96 -5.29 6.59 -12.57
C ALA A 96 -5.20 5.64 -13.76
N GLU A 97 -5.76 6.06 -14.89
CA GLU A 97 -5.59 5.34 -16.14
C GLU A 97 -4.12 5.39 -16.57
N LYS A 98 -3.59 4.24 -16.98
CA LYS A 98 -2.26 4.17 -17.57
C LYS A 98 -2.30 4.88 -18.92
N LYS A 99 -1.74 6.09 -19.01
CA LYS A 99 -1.54 6.75 -20.31
C LYS A 99 -0.60 5.86 -21.15
N ALA A 100 -1.11 5.40 -22.29
CA ALA A 100 -0.41 4.56 -23.27
C ALA A 100 0.77 5.28 -23.90
#